data_AF-A0A7H0FVY6-F1
#
_entry.id   AF-A0A7H0FVY6-F1
#
_cell.length_a   1.000
_cell.length_b   1.000
_cell.length_c   1.000
_cell.angle_alpha   90.00
_cell.angle_beta   90.00
_cell.angle_gamma   90.00
#
_symmetry.space_group_name_H-M   'P 1'
#
loop_
_entity.id
_entity.type
_entity.pdbx_description
1 polymer ?
#
loop_
_entity_poly.entity_id
_entity_poly.type
_entity_poly.pdbx_seq_one_letter_code
_entity_poly.pdbx_strand_id
1 'polypeptide(L)' 'MIWWILLIVSAIALLAHWGSRNAVWGTATMGTIIGVVIAIFRPGFDWWIVGKALVIATLIGVAIEWLPRLGKKRPAA' A
#
# COMPACT_ATOMS: atom_id res chain seq x y z
N MET A 1 6.08 -0.16 -18.03
CA MET A 1 7.33 -0.48 -17.29
C MET A 1 7.31 0.04 -15.86
N ILE A 2 6.98 1.32 -15.60
CA ILE A 2 6.96 1.89 -14.24
C ILE A 2 6.15 1.09 -13.20
N TRP A 3 5.01 0.53 -13.59
CA TRP A 3 4.15 -0.25 -12.68
C TRP A 3 4.81 -1.52 -12.11
N TRP A 4 5.71 -2.15 -12.87
CA TRP A 4 6.48 -3.29 -12.37
C TRP A 4 7.46 -2.87 -11.27
N ILE A 5 8.12 -1.72 -11.44
CA ILE A 5 8.99 -1.13 -10.43
C ILE A 5 8.18 -0.82 -9.17
N LEU A 6 7.01 -0.18 -9.32
CA LEU A 6 6.15 0.16 -8.19
C LEU A 6 5.61 -1.08 -7.46
N LEU A 7 5.31 -2.16 -8.17
CA LEU A 7 4.94 -3.45 -7.57
C LEU A 7 6.07 -4.01 -6.71
N ILE A 8 7.31 -4.01 -7.22
CA ILE A 8 8.48 -4.48 -6.48
C ILE A 8 8.70 -3.61 -5.23
N VAL A 9 8.66 -2.29 -5.37
CA VAL A 9 8.80 -1.36 -4.23
C VAL A 9 7.70 -1.59 -3.19
N SER A 10 6.46 -1.80 -3.62
CA SER A 10 5.34 -2.07 -2.71
C SER A 10 5.47 -3.42 -2.01
N ALA A 11 5.96 -4.45 -2.71
CA ALA A 11 6.23 -5.75 -2.10
C ALA A 11 7.33 -5.66 -1.03
N ILE A 12 8.41 -4.92 -1.31
CA ILE A 12 9.47 -4.66 -0.34
C ILE A 12 8.91 -3.89 0.86
N ALA A 13 8.08 -2.88 0.65
CA ALA A 13 7.46 -2.12 1.74
C ALA A 13 6.57 -2.99 2.63
N LEU A 14 5.76 -3.87 2.05
CA LEU A 14 4.94 -4.83 2.81
C LEU A 14 5.79 -5.79 3.65
N LEU A 15 6.87 -6.30 3.07
CA LEU A 15 7.83 -7.16 3.78
C LEU A 15 8.57 -6.43 4.90
N ALA A 16 8.98 -5.18 4.67
CA ALA A 16 9.65 -4.35 5.68
C ALA A 16 8.73 -4.03 6.88
N HIS A 17 7.43 -3.99 6.62
CA HIS A 17 6.39 -3.78 7.62
C HIS A 17 5.74 -5.12 8.06
N TRP A 18 6.40 -6.27 7.92
CA TRP A 18 5.85 -7.56 8.35
C TRP A 18 5.88 -7.72 9.89
N GLY A 19 4.85 -8.37 10.45
CA GLY A 19 4.86 -8.84 11.84
C GLY A 19 4.42 -7.85 12.93
N SER A 20 4.02 -6.62 12.59
CA SER A 20 3.42 -5.67 13.53
C SER A 20 2.14 -5.07 12.97
N ARG A 21 1.21 -4.65 13.85
CA ARG A 21 0.00 -3.93 13.46
C ARG A 21 0.41 -2.54 12.97
N ASN A 22 0.40 -2.34 11.65
CA ASN A 22 0.73 -1.09 11.01
C ASN A 22 -0.32 -0.67 9.99
N ALA A 23 -0.27 0.61 9.61
CA ALA A 23 -1.18 1.16 8.62
C ALA A 23 -0.96 0.54 7.22
N VAL A 24 0.27 0.11 6.90
CA VAL A 24 0.66 -0.42 5.59
C VAL A 24 -0.14 -1.66 5.20
N TRP A 25 -0.24 -2.65 6.10
CA TRP A 25 -1.03 -3.85 5.84
C TRP A 25 -2.54 -3.55 5.78
N GLY A 26 -3.02 -2.67 6.67
CA GLY A 26 -4.44 -2.28 6.69
C GLY A 26 -4.89 -1.60 5.40
N THR A 27 -4.10 -0.64 4.90
CA THR A 27 -4.41 0.04 3.64
C THR A 27 -4.20 -0.89 2.45
N ALA A 28 -3.15 -1.73 2.45
CA ALA A 28 -2.93 -2.69 1.37
C ALA A 28 -4.12 -3.64 1.18
N THR A 29 -4.66 -4.21 2.27
CA THR A 29 -5.86 -5.06 2.20
C THR A 29 -7.07 -4.29 1.68
N MET A 30 -7.30 -3.06 2.15
CA MET A 30 -8.40 -2.22 1.66
C MET A 30 -8.25 -1.89 0.17
N GLY A 31 -7.03 -1.59 -0.27
CA GLY A 31 -6.69 -1.36 -1.68
C GLY A 31 -6.91 -2.59 -2.54
N THR A 32 -6.53 -3.78 -2.07
CA THR A 32 -6.82 -5.04 -2.77
C THR A 32 -8.32 -5.27 -2.92
N ILE A 33 -9.10 -5.07 -1.85
CA ILE A 33 -10.57 -5.21 -1.91
C ILE A 33 -11.16 -4.25 -2.94
N ILE A 34 -10.80 -2.96 -2.88
CA ILE A 34 -11.26 -1.95 -3.85
C ILE A 34 -10.84 -2.34 -5.28
N GLY A 35 -9.60 -2.78 -5.46
CA GLY A 35 -9.07 -3.22 -6.75
C GLY A 35 -9.82 -4.41 -7.32
N VAL A 36 -10.14 -5.42 -6.50
CA VAL A 36 -10.94 -6.58 -6.90
C VAL A 36 -12.35 -6.16 -7.30
N VAL A 37 -13.00 -5.29 -6.52
CA VAL A 37 -14.33 -4.76 -6.85
C VAL A 37 -14.31 -4.09 -8.22
N ILE A 38 -13.32 -3.21 -8.50
CA ILE A 38 -13.20 -2.55 -9.80
C ILE A 38 -12.91 -3.55 -10.93
N ALA A 39 -12.07 -4.55 -10.69
CA ALA A 39 -11.69 -5.56 -11.69
C ALA A 39 -12.89 -6.41 -12.14
N ILE A 40 -13.86 -6.68 -11.27
CA ILE A 40 -15.09 -7.43 -11.60
C ILE A 40 -15.95 -6.70 -12.64
N PHE A 41 -15.98 -5.36 -12.62
CA PHE A 41 -16.74 -4.58 -13.58
C PHE A 41 -16.05 -4.44 -14.96
N ARG A 42 -14.85 -5.01 -15.14
CA ARG A 42 -14.18 -5.07 -16.44
C ARG A 42 -14.46 -6.40 -17.14
N PRO A 43 -14.67 -6.40 -18.47
CA PRO A 43 -14.77 -7.63 -19.23
C PRO A 43 -13.48 -8.44 -19.08
N GLY A 44 -13.59 -9.67 -18.58
CA GLY A 44 -12.47 -10.61 -18.47
C GLY A 44 -11.67 -10.56 -17.17
N PHE A 45 -12.11 -9.83 -16.14
CA PHE A 45 -11.42 -9.66 -14.84
C PHE A 45 -9.95 -9.23 -14.99
N ASP A 46 -9.68 -7.93 -14.85
CA ASP A 46 -8.34 -7.41 -15.04
C ASP A 46 -7.52 -7.42 -13.73
N TRP A 47 -6.69 -8.46 -13.57
CA TRP A 47 -5.73 -8.58 -12.45
C TRP A 47 -4.77 -7.40 -12.33
N TRP A 48 -4.50 -6.68 -13.42
CA TRP A 48 -3.61 -5.53 -13.40
C TRP A 48 -4.20 -4.37 -12.60
N ILE A 49 -5.53 -4.22 -12.59
CA ILE A 49 -6.21 -3.22 -11.77
C ILE A 49 -6.02 -3.52 -10.29
N VAL A 50 -6.12 -4.79 -9.90
CA VAL A 50 -5.90 -5.23 -8.50
C VAL A 50 -4.48 -4.90 -8.05
N GLY A 51 -3.49 -5.22 -8.89
CA GLY A 51 -2.08 -4.92 -8.61
C GLY A 51 -1.82 -3.41 -8.43
N LYS A 52 -2.41 -2.57 -9.31
CA LYS A 52 -2.28 -1.11 -9.19
C LYS A 52 -2.94 -0.57 -7.93
N ALA A 53 -4.13 -1.06 -7.59
CA ALA A 53 -4.85 -0.63 -6.40
C ALA A 53 -4.09 -1.01 -5.11
N LEU A 54 -3.52 -2.22 -5.07
CA LEU A 54 -2.64 -2.65 -3.99
C LEU A 54 -1.43 -1.71 -3.86
N VAL A 55 -0.73 -1.43 -4.95
CA VAL A 55 0.44 -0.52 -4.96
C VAL A 55 0.09 0.84 -4.39
N ILE A 56 -0.98 1.46 -4.89
CA ILE A 56 -1.40 2.79 -4.45
C ILE A 56 -1.71 2.78 -2.95
N ALA A 57 -2.47 1.79 -2.49
CA ALA A 57 -2.88 1.73 -1.09
C ALA A 57 -1.71 1.39 -0.15
N THR A 58 -0.77 0.54 -0.57
CA THR A 58 0.48 0.28 0.18
C THR A 58 1.29 1.56 0.34
N LEU A 59 1.47 2.35 -0.73
CA LEU A 59 2.22 3.61 -0.67
C LEU A 59 1.54 4.63 0.25
N ILE A 60 0.21 4.74 0.19
CA ILE A 60 -0.58 5.57 1.13
C ILE A 60 -0.37 5.09 2.57
N GLY A 61 -0.39 3.78 2.79
CA GLY A 61 -0.14 3.18 4.11
C GLY A 61 1.23 3.51 4.66
N VAL A 62 2.28 3.42 3.82
CA VAL A 62 3.66 3.80 4.20
C VAL A 62 3.70 5.28 4.57
N ALA A 63 3.08 6.15 3.76
CA ALA A 63 3.02 7.58 4.05
C ALA A 63 2.33 7.85 5.39
N ILE A 64 1.19 7.21 5.67
CA ILE A 64 0.45 7.34 6.93
C ILE A 64 1.26 6.79 8.12
N GLU A 65 1.95 5.67 7.96
CA GLU A 65 2.76 5.06 9.00
C GLU A 65 3.98 5.92 9.37
N TRP A 66 4.55 6.64 8.39
CA TRP A 66 5.76 7.44 8.58
C TRP A 66 5.45 8.89 8.98
N LEU A 67 4.30 9.43 8.59
CA LEU A 67 3.91 10.83 8.87
C LEU A 67 4.00 11.20 10.37
N PRO A 68 3.51 10.39 11.33
CA PRO A 68 3.64 10.68 12.77
C PRO A 68 5.10 10.70 13.25
N ARG A 69 6.00 9.98 12.57
CA ARG A 69 7.42 9.89 12.95
C ARG A 69 8.19 11.15 12.56
N LEU A 70 7.77 11.84 11.50
CA LEU A 70 8.37 13.10 11.04
C LEU A 70 8.00 14.30 11.93
N GLY A 71 6.84 14.26 12.58
CA GLY A 71 6.34 15.35 13.43
C GLY A 71 6.83 15.33 14.88
N LYS A 72 7.54 14.27 15.31
CA LYS A 72 7.98 14.13 16.71
C LYS A 72 9.17 15.06 16.98
N LYS A 73 8.88 16.31 17.41
CA LYS A 73 9.89 17.18 18.04
C LYS A 73 10.44 16.47 19.28
N ARG A 74 11.77 16.35 19.39
CA ARG A 74 12.45 15.93 20.63
C ARG A 74 11.88 16.76 21.79
N PRO A 75 11.47 16.16 22.92
CA PRO A 75 11.24 16.95 24.13
C PRO A 75 12.56 17.64 24.46
N ALA A 76 12.55 18.97 24.56
CA ALA A 76 13.65 19.73 25.11
C ALA A 76 13.79 19.30 26.57
N ALA A 77 14.90 18.63 26.88
CA ALA A 77 15.34 18.38 28.25
C ALA A 77 15.87 19.68 28.86
#